data_AF-A0A7C2ZZW9-F1
#
_entry.id   AF-A0A7C2ZZW9-F1
#
_cell.length_a   1.000
_cell.length_b   1.000
_cell.length_c   1.000
_cell.angle_alpha   90.00
_cell.angle_beta   90.00
_cell.angle_gamma   90.00
#
_symmetry.space_group_name_H-M   'P 1'
#
loop_
_entity.id
_entity.type
_entity.pdbx_description
1 polymer ?
#
loop_
_entity_poly.entity_id
_entity_poly.type
_entity_poly.pdbx_seq_one_letter_code
_entity_poly.pdbx_strand_id
1 'polypeptide(L)'
;MEQFLTEDVKVKLSDVEGVGERIKRRLIDFFGSEEEALNAILEGRIAEIGNVPGIGIGKAYTIVRRARELVEGVRWDEVLKTEGIKRIYEDTLKLIQEYAQTDYAKHKLRLLWPYPASKIEKALERLRAFSEAKNMIEGSDDAAINRVLSALRRVRPLRKGELKGKIKGRAVITRDEDEYKRLKDAGVDRYCTTFLISEGERLIDYAEGYDLVIYVGEGVDEYAENLVTAPRKWSVEDVVPEAAIWFYSANYDVINAVCELSSVISLLPEVESLKDLVEKLDRNTLDRVRELLSYITEKGEVAEGVNQELDRYRVALRGLNEAVAEVEAWVNEEIRGRLAESEARLRGEQIIRILEEASSSAFEAGRLRSYLPPEVNDVIFSTINEAEKKFYQSLGLSEKEVLWLEGLFPDEPALPVSMNPRKISELETWLRRQQALRSYRVLREVARELSGYRRKVEEAIYTALEFDLYFAVGCFARDYELNTPRIV
;
A
#
# COMPACT_ATOMS: atom_id res chain seq x y z
N MET A 1 -29.61 -12.92 -3.96
CA MET A 1 -29.16 -12.93 -5.37
C MET A 1 -28.40 -14.22 -5.68
N GLU A 2 -29.16 -15.30 -5.78
CA GLU A 2 -28.72 -16.50 -6.49
C GLU A 2 -28.46 -16.14 -7.97
N GLN A 3 -27.28 -16.54 -8.46
CA GLN A 3 -26.99 -16.93 -9.84
C GLN A 3 -27.70 -16.15 -10.97
N PHE A 4 -27.00 -15.19 -11.57
CA PHE A 4 -27.20 -14.81 -12.97
C PHE A 4 -26.73 -15.90 -13.97
N LEU A 5 -26.67 -17.16 -13.54
CA LEU A 5 -26.46 -18.32 -14.41
C LEU A 5 -27.81 -18.99 -14.64
N THR A 6 -28.69 -18.30 -15.37
CA THR A 6 -29.78 -18.99 -16.07
C THR A 6 -29.14 -19.92 -17.10
N GLU A 7 -29.32 -21.23 -16.91
CA GLU A 7 -29.24 -22.33 -17.89
C GLU A 7 -28.29 -22.11 -19.10
N ASP A 8 -27.08 -22.67 -19.04
CA ASP A 8 -26.25 -23.16 -20.16
C ASP A 8 -26.17 -22.37 -21.50
N VAL A 9 -26.43 -21.07 -21.52
CA VAL A 9 -26.03 -20.22 -22.64
C VAL A 9 -24.60 -19.78 -22.39
N LYS A 10 -23.62 -20.55 -22.90
CA LYS A 10 -22.22 -20.09 -23.00
C LYS A 10 -22.13 -18.94 -24.02
N VAL A 11 -22.55 -17.75 -23.62
CA VAL A 11 -22.38 -16.51 -24.37
C VAL A 11 -20.88 -16.28 -24.54
N LYS A 12 -20.43 -16.15 -25.78
CA LYS A 12 -19.05 -15.76 -26.11
C LYS A 12 -18.97 -14.28 -26.42
N LEU A 13 -17.78 -13.69 -26.32
CA LEU A 13 -17.60 -12.29 -26.70
C LEU A 13 -17.98 -12.03 -28.16
N SER A 14 -17.77 -13.02 -29.02
CA SER A 14 -18.13 -12.97 -30.45
C SER A 14 -19.63 -12.87 -30.71
N ASP A 15 -20.45 -13.26 -29.74
CA ASP A 15 -21.91 -13.30 -29.90
C ASP A 15 -22.52 -11.92 -29.57
N VAL A 16 -21.77 -11.06 -28.89
CA VAL A 16 -22.19 -9.70 -28.53
C VAL A 16 -22.06 -8.78 -29.74
N GLU A 17 -23.19 -8.28 -30.23
CA GLU A 17 -23.23 -7.31 -31.34
C GLU A 17 -22.35 -6.09 -31.02
N GLY A 18 -21.42 -5.77 -31.92
CA GLY A 18 -20.47 -4.67 -31.76
C GLY A 18 -19.12 -5.08 -31.14
N VAL A 19 -18.92 -6.34 -30.77
CA VAL A 19 -17.65 -6.92 -30.35
C VAL A 19 -17.03 -7.74 -31.50
N GLY A 20 -16.34 -7.06 -32.40
CA GLY A 20 -15.53 -7.73 -33.44
C GLY A 20 -14.20 -8.28 -32.89
N GLU A 21 -13.49 -9.05 -33.71
CA GLU A 21 -12.23 -9.74 -33.34
C GLU A 21 -11.18 -8.82 -32.69
N ARG A 22 -11.09 -7.56 -33.15
CA ARG A 22 -10.17 -6.57 -32.56
C ARG A 22 -10.55 -6.15 -31.15
N ILE A 23 -11.85 -6.00 -30.88
CA ILE A 23 -12.38 -5.60 -29.57
C ILE A 23 -12.30 -6.78 -28.62
N LYS A 24 -12.64 -7.99 -29.11
CA LYS A 24 -12.46 -9.24 -28.38
C LYS A 24 -11.03 -9.38 -27.86
N ARG A 25 -10.03 -9.28 -28.74
CA ARG A 25 -8.61 -9.35 -28.33
C ARG A 25 -8.25 -8.32 -27.28
N ARG A 26 -8.65 -7.05 -27.46
CA ARG A 26 -8.37 -5.99 -26.48
C ARG A 26 -9.00 -6.23 -25.11
N LEU A 27 -10.22 -6.78 -25.08
CA LEU A 27 -10.88 -7.15 -23.84
C LEU A 27 -10.11 -8.28 -23.13
N ILE A 28 -9.74 -9.32 -23.88
CA ILE A 28 -8.96 -10.45 -23.34
C ILE A 28 -7.59 -9.98 -22.85
N ASP A 29 -6.88 -9.15 -23.61
CA ASP A 29 -5.58 -8.61 -23.22
C ASP A 29 -5.67 -7.77 -21.93
N PHE A 30 -6.77 -7.05 -21.73
CA PHE A 30 -6.95 -6.16 -20.58
C PHE A 30 -7.41 -6.91 -19.31
N PHE A 31 -8.37 -7.84 -19.45
CA PHE A 31 -8.96 -8.61 -18.36
C PHE A 31 -8.21 -9.93 -18.08
N GLY A 32 -7.33 -10.36 -18.97
CA GLY A 32 -6.52 -11.58 -18.86
C GLY A 32 -7.16 -12.82 -19.47
N SER A 33 -8.50 -12.88 -19.54
CA SER A 33 -9.23 -13.99 -20.15
C SER A 33 -10.54 -13.55 -20.80
N GLU A 34 -11.10 -14.40 -21.66
CA GLU A 34 -12.43 -14.19 -22.24
C GLU A 34 -13.53 -14.26 -21.17
N GLU A 35 -13.36 -15.13 -20.17
CA GLU A 35 -14.30 -15.32 -19.06
C GLU A 35 -14.39 -14.07 -18.18
N GLU A 36 -13.26 -13.51 -17.76
CA GLU A 36 -13.23 -12.28 -16.95
C GLU A 36 -13.78 -11.08 -17.72
N ALA A 37 -13.49 -10.99 -19.02
CA ALA A 37 -14.06 -9.95 -19.87
C ALA A 37 -15.59 -10.09 -20.00
N LEU A 38 -16.10 -11.30 -20.16
CA LEU A 38 -17.54 -11.56 -20.20
C LEU A 38 -18.18 -11.24 -18.86
N ASN A 39 -17.56 -11.65 -17.75
CA ASN A 39 -18.05 -11.35 -16.42
C ASN A 39 -18.18 -9.84 -16.21
N ALA A 40 -17.15 -9.07 -16.58
CA ALA A 40 -17.18 -7.61 -16.53
C ALA A 40 -18.33 -7.00 -17.35
N ILE A 41 -18.60 -7.55 -18.53
CA ILE A 41 -19.70 -7.11 -19.41
C ILE A 41 -21.07 -7.42 -18.79
N LEU A 42 -21.27 -8.64 -18.31
CA LEU A 42 -22.56 -9.08 -17.73
C LEU A 42 -22.87 -8.34 -16.43
N GLU A 43 -21.86 -8.21 -15.56
CA GLU A 43 -21.92 -7.41 -14.34
C GLU A 43 -22.05 -5.92 -14.64
N GLY A 44 -21.83 -5.45 -15.87
CA GLY A 44 -22.00 -4.05 -16.24
C GLY A 44 -20.93 -3.13 -15.63
N ARG A 45 -19.68 -3.60 -15.54
CA ARG A 45 -18.51 -2.83 -15.09
C ARG A 45 -18.06 -1.79 -16.12
N ILE A 46 -18.93 -0.81 -16.40
CA ILE A 46 -18.80 0.16 -17.49
C ILE A 46 -17.48 0.93 -17.43
N ALA A 47 -17.05 1.38 -16.25
CA ALA A 47 -15.82 2.14 -16.10
C ALA A 47 -14.58 1.29 -16.46
N GLU A 48 -14.53 0.03 -16.02
CA GLU A 48 -13.44 -0.90 -16.35
C GLU A 48 -13.40 -1.21 -17.84
N ILE A 49 -14.55 -1.52 -18.44
CA ILE A 49 -14.66 -1.77 -19.88
C ILE A 49 -14.29 -0.51 -20.69
N GLY A 50 -14.68 0.67 -20.21
CA GLY A 50 -14.36 1.95 -20.83
C GLY A 50 -12.86 2.28 -20.83
N ASN A 51 -12.12 1.80 -19.82
CA ASN A 51 -10.67 1.95 -19.70
C ASN A 51 -9.88 1.05 -20.66
N VAL A 52 -10.54 0.05 -21.26
CA VAL A 52 -9.91 -0.80 -22.28
C VAL A 52 -9.49 0.07 -23.48
N PRO A 53 -8.22 0.02 -23.91
CA PRO A 53 -7.72 0.88 -24.98
C PRO A 53 -8.59 0.85 -26.26
N GLY A 54 -9.19 2.00 -26.58
CA GLY A 54 -10.01 2.19 -27.78
C GLY A 54 -11.43 1.64 -27.72
N ILE A 55 -11.97 1.37 -26.52
CA ILE A 55 -13.42 1.17 -26.31
C ILE A 55 -14.06 2.49 -25.85
N GLY A 56 -13.61 3.06 -24.73
CA GLY A 56 -14.20 4.28 -24.17
C GLY A 56 -15.60 4.05 -23.60
N ILE A 57 -16.06 4.97 -22.73
CA ILE A 57 -17.30 4.79 -21.94
C ILE A 57 -18.54 4.60 -22.83
N GLY A 58 -18.69 5.41 -23.89
CA GLY A 58 -19.88 5.32 -24.76
C GLY A 58 -20.01 3.95 -25.45
N LYS A 59 -18.89 3.36 -25.88
CA LYS A 59 -18.89 2.03 -26.49
C LYS A 59 -19.06 0.92 -25.45
N ALA A 60 -18.55 1.12 -24.23
CA ALA A 60 -18.78 0.21 -23.11
C ALA A 60 -20.30 0.04 -22.84
N TYR A 61 -21.05 1.15 -22.80
CA TYR A 61 -22.51 1.10 -22.70
C TYR A 61 -23.15 0.31 -23.83
N THR A 62 -22.72 0.52 -25.07
CA THR A 62 -23.25 -0.24 -26.22
C THR A 62 -22.98 -1.73 -26.06
N ILE A 63 -21.74 -2.12 -25.73
CA ILE A 63 -21.36 -3.53 -25.57
C ILE A 63 -22.17 -4.19 -24.45
N VAL A 64 -22.23 -3.57 -23.27
CA VAL A 64 -22.99 -4.09 -22.13
C VAL A 64 -24.48 -4.18 -22.43
N ARG A 65 -25.04 -3.15 -23.07
CA ARG A 65 -26.46 -3.17 -23.48
C ARG A 65 -26.73 -4.33 -24.44
N ARG A 66 -25.91 -4.51 -25.48
CA ARG A 66 -26.09 -5.61 -26.45
C ARG A 66 -25.95 -6.98 -25.81
N ALA A 67 -24.98 -7.14 -24.90
CA ALA A 67 -24.81 -8.39 -24.17
C ALA A 67 -26.04 -8.70 -23.30
N ARG A 68 -26.60 -7.69 -22.63
CA ARG A 68 -27.82 -7.84 -21.84
C ARG A 68 -29.06 -8.12 -22.70
N GLU A 69 -29.20 -7.47 -23.85
CA GLU A 69 -30.28 -7.76 -24.80
C GLU A 69 -30.24 -9.23 -25.27
N LEU A 70 -29.03 -9.74 -25.51
CA LEU A 70 -28.80 -11.14 -25.88
C LEU A 70 -29.18 -12.11 -24.75
N VAL A 71 -28.70 -11.85 -23.53
CA VAL A 71 -28.96 -12.71 -22.36
C VAL A 71 -30.43 -12.70 -21.97
N GLU A 72 -31.07 -11.52 -21.96
CA GLU A 72 -32.47 -11.39 -21.55
C GLU A 72 -33.43 -11.76 -22.68
N GLY A 73 -32.96 -11.85 -23.93
CA GLY A 73 -33.77 -12.14 -25.11
C GLY A 73 -34.80 -11.04 -25.41
N VAL A 74 -34.48 -9.80 -25.07
CA VAL A 74 -35.36 -8.62 -25.21
C VAL A 74 -34.53 -7.45 -25.69
N ARG A 75 -35.05 -6.67 -26.65
CA ARG A 75 -34.42 -5.43 -27.11
C ARG A 75 -34.88 -4.22 -26.31
N TRP A 76 -33.98 -3.27 -26.11
CA TRP A 76 -34.23 -2.02 -25.39
C TRP A 76 -35.39 -1.18 -25.98
N ASP A 77 -35.58 -1.25 -27.30
CA ASP A 77 -36.57 -0.48 -28.04
C ASP A 77 -37.97 -1.12 -28.10
N GLU A 78 -38.17 -2.29 -27.50
CA GLU A 78 -39.48 -2.97 -27.47
C GLU A 78 -40.53 -2.23 -26.65
N VAL A 79 -40.12 -1.63 -25.52
CA VAL A 79 -40.98 -0.84 -24.65
C VAL A 79 -40.81 0.66 -24.91
N LEU A 80 -39.55 1.12 -25.03
CA LEU A 80 -39.22 2.53 -25.24
C LEU A 80 -39.30 2.90 -26.73
N LYS A 81 -40.50 2.86 -27.31
CA LYS A 81 -40.73 2.95 -28.77
C LYS A 81 -40.53 4.34 -29.37
N THR A 82 -40.84 5.40 -28.63
CA THR A 82 -40.78 6.79 -29.13
C THR A 82 -39.65 7.56 -28.47
N GLU A 83 -39.11 8.54 -29.19
CA GLU A 83 -38.05 9.41 -28.66
C GLU A 83 -38.49 10.18 -27.41
N GLY A 84 -39.77 10.58 -27.36
CA GLY A 84 -40.34 11.22 -26.18
C GLY A 84 -40.34 10.31 -24.94
N ILE A 85 -40.74 9.04 -25.09
CA ILE A 85 -40.74 8.07 -23.98
C ILE A 85 -39.31 7.76 -23.54
N LYS A 86 -38.39 7.57 -24.50
CA LYS A 86 -36.95 7.37 -24.21
C LYS A 86 -36.40 8.53 -23.39
N ARG A 87 -36.67 9.76 -23.82
CA ARG A 87 -36.21 10.97 -23.12
C ARG A 87 -36.75 11.06 -21.70
N ILE A 88 -38.06 10.84 -21.50
CA ILE A 88 -38.65 10.84 -20.16
C ILE A 88 -37.98 9.78 -19.28
N TYR A 89 -37.79 8.56 -19.80
CA TYR A 89 -37.16 7.47 -19.06
C TYR A 89 -35.71 7.79 -18.69
N GLU A 90 -34.92 8.29 -19.65
CA GLU A 90 -33.54 8.69 -19.42
C GLU A 90 -33.42 9.85 -18.43
N ASP A 91 -34.30 10.83 -18.50
CA ASP A 91 -34.32 11.96 -17.57
C ASP A 91 -34.71 11.50 -16.15
N THR A 92 -35.66 10.57 -16.01
CA THR A 92 -35.96 9.93 -14.72
C THR A 92 -34.75 9.17 -14.18
N LEU A 93 -34.07 8.37 -15.01
CA LEU A 93 -32.86 7.66 -14.57
C LEU A 93 -31.75 8.62 -14.15
N LYS A 94 -31.62 9.81 -14.77
CA LYS A 94 -30.66 10.83 -14.34
C LYS A 94 -30.97 11.33 -12.94
N LEU A 95 -32.24 11.61 -12.63
CA LEU A 95 -32.64 12.01 -11.28
C LEU A 95 -32.28 10.95 -10.23
N ILE A 96 -32.50 9.66 -10.53
CA ILE A 96 -32.12 8.57 -9.62
C ILE A 96 -30.60 8.47 -9.46
N GLN A 97 -29.84 8.67 -10.55
CA GLN A 97 -28.37 8.64 -10.52
C GLN A 97 -27.75 9.71 -9.60
N GLU A 98 -28.44 10.83 -9.34
CA GLU A 98 -27.95 11.87 -8.44
C GLU A 98 -27.85 11.39 -6.98
N TYR A 99 -28.60 10.35 -6.61
CA TYR A 99 -28.57 9.75 -5.27
C TYR A 99 -27.42 8.76 -5.06
N ALA A 100 -26.87 8.21 -6.14
CA ALA A 100 -25.78 7.24 -6.07
C ALA A 100 -24.45 7.93 -5.70
N GLN A 101 -23.74 7.37 -4.73
CA GLN A 101 -22.46 7.92 -4.26
C GLN A 101 -21.27 7.47 -5.11
N THR A 102 -21.43 6.38 -5.86
CA THR A 102 -20.38 5.76 -6.67
C THR A 102 -20.71 5.85 -8.16
N ASP A 103 -19.69 6.07 -8.99
CA ASP A 103 -19.86 6.08 -10.46
C ASP A 103 -20.31 4.72 -10.99
N TYR A 104 -19.96 3.65 -10.27
CA TYR A 104 -20.44 2.30 -10.54
C TYR A 104 -21.97 2.22 -10.48
N ALA A 105 -22.57 2.62 -9.35
CA ALA A 105 -24.00 2.61 -9.18
C ALA A 105 -24.69 3.55 -10.18
N LYS A 106 -24.11 4.72 -10.49
CA LYS A 106 -24.62 5.62 -11.54
C LYS A 106 -24.68 4.92 -12.90
N HIS A 107 -23.60 4.27 -13.30
CA HIS A 107 -23.55 3.53 -14.55
C HIS A 107 -24.53 2.36 -14.57
N LYS A 108 -24.66 1.63 -13.45
CA LYS A 108 -25.63 0.55 -13.28
C LYS A 108 -27.09 1.01 -13.39
N LEU A 109 -27.43 2.13 -12.74
CA LEU A 109 -28.75 2.76 -12.84
C LEU A 109 -29.08 3.12 -14.29
N ARG A 110 -28.12 3.71 -15.02
CA ARG A 110 -28.29 4.04 -16.43
C ARG A 110 -28.52 2.82 -17.33
N LEU A 111 -28.05 1.65 -16.91
CA LEU A 111 -28.28 0.38 -17.61
C LEU A 111 -29.65 -0.23 -17.34
N LEU A 112 -30.50 0.33 -16.49
CA LEU A 112 -31.85 -0.18 -16.30
C LEU A 112 -32.72 0.14 -17.53
N TRP A 113 -33.55 -0.82 -17.97
CA TRP A 113 -34.65 -0.59 -18.93
C TRP A 113 -35.95 -1.21 -18.45
N PRO A 114 -37.11 -0.72 -18.89
CA PRO A 114 -38.38 -1.40 -18.64
C PRO A 114 -38.43 -2.74 -19.38
N TYR A 115 -38.89 -3.79 -18.70
CA TYR A 115 -39.12 -5.09 -19.32
C TYR A 115 -40.47 -5.11 -20.06
N PRO A 116 -40.58 -5.79 -21.20
CA PRO A 116 -41.85 -6.04 -21.88
C PRO A 116 -42.71 -7.02 -21.08
N ALA A 117 -43.99 -7.12 -21.43
CA ALA A 117 -44.93 -8.04 -20.79
C ALA A 117 -44.48 -9.51 -20.85
N SER A 118 -43.73 -9.91 -21.88
CA SER A 118 -43.14 -11.24 -22.02
C SER A 118 -42.11 -11.59 -20.94
N LYS A 119 -41.59 -10.59 -20.20
CA LYS A 119 -40.63 -10.75 -19.11
C LYS A 119 -41.15 -10.12 -17.81
N ILE A 120 -42.46 -10.22 -17.56
CA ILE A 120 -43.10 -9.62 -16.39
C ILE A 120 -42.50 -10.09 -15.05
N GLU A 121 -42.06 -11.36 -14.97
CA GLU A 121 -41.43 -11.91 -13.77
C GLU A 121 -40.16 -11.14 -13.38
N LYS A 122 -39.32 -10.78 -14.36
CA LYS A 122 -38.12 -9.96 -14.14
C LYS A 122 -38.47 -8.53 -13.70
N ALA A 123 -39.55 -7.97 -14.24
CA ALA A 123 -40.05 -6.67 -13.78
C ALA A 123 -40.47 -6.72 -12.31
N LEU A 124 -41.21 -7.76 -11.91
CA LEU A 124 -41.68 -7.97 -10.55
C LEU A 124 -40.54 -8.29 -9.57
N GLU A 125 -39.54 -9.06 -9.98
CA GLU A 125 -38.32 -9.31 -9.20
C GLU A 125 -37.61 -7.99 -8.86
N ARG A 126 -37.33 -7.15 -9.88
CA ARG A 126 -36.70 -5.85 -9.67
C ARG A 126 -37.58 -4.91 -8.85
N LEU A 127 -38.90 -4.90 -9.09
CA LEU A 127 -39.84 -4.08 -8.31
C LEU A 127 -39.83 -4.46 -6.83
N ARG A 128 -39.77 -5.76 -6.51
CA ARG A 128 -39.64 -6.26 -5.14
C ARG A 128 -38.35 -5.75 -4.49
N ALA A 129 -37.21 -5.99 -5.13
CA ALA A 129 -35.91 -5.58 -4.58
C ALA A 129 -35.83 -4.06 -4.31
N PHE A 130 -36.33 -3.22 -5.23
CA PHE A 130 -36.36 -1.77 -5.03
C PHE A 130 -37.40 -1.29 -4.02
N SER A 131 -38.54 -1.99 -3.90
CA SER A 131 -39.53 -1.68 -2.86
C SER A 131 -38.99 -2.01 -1.47
N GLU A 132 -38.27 -3.12 -1.33
CA GLU A 132 -37.63 -3.47 -0.07
C GLU A 132 -36.49 -2.51 0.27
N ALA A 133 -35.68 -2.09 -0.71
CA ALA A 133 -34.67 -1.05 -0.51
C ALA A 133 -35.30 0.27 -0.04
N LYS A 134 -36.46 0.66 -0.59
CA LYS A 134 -37.22 1.81 -0.09
C LYS A 134 -37.62 1.63 1.37
N ASN A 135 -38.22 0.49 1.72
CA ASN A 135 -38.67 0.19 3.08
C ASN A 135 -37.50 0.22 4.08
N MET A 136 -36.30 -0.24 3.68
CA MET A 136 -35.08 -0.16 4.49
C MET A 136 -34.75 1.29 4.86
N ILE A 137 -34.79 2.21 3.88
CA ILE A 137 -34.50 3.63 4.11
C ILE A 137 -35.63 4.29 4.92
N GLU A 138 -36.90 3.98 4.66
CA GLU A 138 -38.03 4.50 5.44
C GLU A 138 -38.00 4.05 6.91
N GLY A 139 -37.51 2.83 7.16
CA GLY A 139 -37.32 2.29 8.51
C GLY A 139 -36.03 2.72 9.20
N SER A 140 -35.20 3.54 8.56
CA SER A 140 -33.92 4.03 9.08
C SER A 140 -34.01 5.48 9.52
N ASP A 141 -33.27 5.85 10.57
CA ASP A 141 -33.10 7.26 10.93
C ASP A 141 -32.07 7.96 10.01
N ASP A 142 -32.16 9.29 9.94
CA ASP A 142 -31.26 10.08 9.09
C ASP A 142 -29.79 9.99 9.53
N ALA A 143 -29.52 9.67 10.81
CA ALA A 143 -28.14 9.54 11.30
C ALA A 143 -27.48 8.26 10.74
N ALA A 144 -28.19 7.14 10.70
CA ALA A 144 -27.77 5.88 10.11
C ALA A 144 -27.56 6.05 8.59
N ILE A 145 -28.52 6.68 7.91
CA ILE A 145 -28.42 6.97 6.47
C ILE A 145 -27.18 7.81 6.16
N ASN A 146 -26.95 8.89 6.92
CA ASN A 146 -25.78 9.76 6.72
C ASN A 146 -24.45 9.04 6.96
N ARG A 147 -24.39 8.10 7.93
CA ARG A 147 -23.19 7.27 8.16
C ARG A 147 -22.91 6.36 6.96
N VAL A 148 -23.94 5.72 6.41
CA VAL A 148 -23.81 4.86 5.22
C VAL A 148 -23.37 5.69 4.01
N LEU A 149 -23.98 6.86 3.78
CA LEU A 149 -23.57 7.78 2.71
C LEU A 149 -22.10 8.23 2.86
N SER A 150 -21.65 8.54 4.07
CA SER A 150 -20.25 8.91 4.35
C SER A 150 -19.26 7.81 3.97
N ALA A 151 -19.60 6.54 4.28
CA ALA A 151 -18.79 5.40 3.88
C ALA A 151 -18.80 5.23 2.34
N LEU A 152 -19.98 5.18 1.72
CA LEU A 152 -20.15 4.96 0.27
C LEU A 152 -19.47 6.03 -0.59
N ARG A 153 -19.44 7.28 -0.14
CA ARG A 153 -18.75 8.39 -0.83
C ARG A 153 -17.27 8.14 -1.09
N ARG A 154 -16.62 7.29 -0.32
CA ARG A 154 -15.19 6.92 -0.48
C ARG A 154 -14.99 5.59 -1.18
N VAL A 155 -16.05 4.83 -1.44
CA VAL A 155 -15.97 3.55 -2.16
C VAL A 155 -15.76 3.80 -3.65
N ARG A 156 -14.76 3.15 -4.23
CA ARG A 156 -14.42 3.23 -5.67
C ARG A 156 -14.01 1.85 -6.17
N PRO A 157 -14.06 1.59 -7.48
CA PRO A 157 -13.48 0.36 -8.04
C PRO A 157 -12.01 0.22 -7.67
N LEU A 158 -11.58 -1.02 -7.41
CA LEU A 158 -10.21 -1.33 -7.06
C LEU A 158 -9.23 -1.00 -8.18
N ARG A 159 -8.07 -0.48 -7.80
CA ARG A 159 -6.90 -0.40 -8.67
C ARG A 159 -6.17 -1.74 -8.60
N LYS A 160 -5.69 -2.23 -9.75
CA LYS A 160 -4.88 -3.48 -9.81
C LYS A 160 -3.70 -3.47 -8.85
N GLY A 161 -3.13 -2.29 -8.59
CA GLY A 161 -2.03 -2.10 -7.65
C GLY A 161 -0.78 -2.84 -8.11
N GLU A 162 -0.01 -2.23 -9.02
CA GLU A 162 1.28 -2.78 -9.45
C GLU A 162 2.44 -1.97 -8.86
N LEU A 163 3.36 -2.66 -8.18
CA LEU A 163 4.53 -2.05 -7.56
C LEU A 163 5.38 -1.36 -8.65
N LYS A 164 5.67 -0.07 -8.44
CA LYS A 164 6.37 0.75 -9.44
C LYS A 164 7.87 0.72 -9.20
N GLY A 165 8.57 -0.02 -10.05
CA GLY A 165 10.04 -0.03 -10.11
C GLY A 165 10.69 -1.01 -9.13
N LYS A 166 12.03 -0.94 -9.07
CA LYS A 166 12.84 -1.82 -8.22
C LYS A 166 12.95 -1.30 -6.79
N ILE A 167 12.93 -2.23 -5.84
CA ILE A 167 13.29 -2.00 -4.44
C ILE A 167 14.79 -1.75 -4.38
N LYS A 168 15.17 -0.53 -3.99
CA LYS A 168 16.58 -0.14 -3.87
C LYS A 168 17.20 -0.82 -2.65
N GLY A 169 18.50 -1.12 -2.73
CA GLY A 169 19.24 -1.70 -1.61
C GLY A 169 18.90 -3.14 -1.28
N ARG A 170 18.10 -3.85 -2.08
CA ARG A 170 17.76 -5.27 -1.85
C ARG A 170 18.36 -6.19 -2.92
N ALA A 171 19.03 -7.26 -2.46
CA ALA A 171 19.48 -8.36 -3.30
C ALA A 171 18.79 -9.67 -2.91
N VAL A 172 18.50 -10.49 -3.92
CA VAL A 172 18.00 -11.86 -3.76
C VAL A 172 19.04 -12.80 -4.34
N ILE A 173 19.52 -13.75 -3.56
CA ILE A 173 20.69 -14.57 -3.91
C ILE A 173 20.33 -16.04 -3.77
N THR A 174 20.81 -16.86 -4.70
CA THR A 174 20.71 -18.32 -4.63
C THR A 174 21.97 -18.97 -5.18
N ARG A 175 22.28 -20.18 -4.69
CA ARG A 175 23.31 -21.08 -5.25
C ARG A 175 22.72 -22.11 -6.21
N ASP A 176 21.40 -22.19 -6.30
CA ASP A 176 20.68 -23.22 -7.06
C ASP A 176 20.14 -22.62 -8.37
N GLU A 177 20.50 -23.23 -9.50
CA GLU A 177 20.08 -22.78 -10.83
C GLU A 177 18.56 -22.88 -11.04
N ASP A 178 17.91 -23.88 -10.46
CA ASP A 178 16.48 -24.09 -10.60
C ASP A 178 15.70 -23.09 -9.73
N GLU A 179 16.18 -22.78 -8.53
CA GLU A 179 15.62 -21.68 -7.73
C GLU A 179 15.85 -20.31 -8.41
N TYR A 180 16.98 -20.11 -9.08
CA TYR A 180 17.23 -18.90 -9.85
C TYR A 180 16.25 -18.74 -11.02
N LYS A 181 15.97 -19.81 -11.76
CA LYS A 181 14.94 -19.81 -12.80
C LYS A 181 13.57 -19.54 -12.21
N ARG A 182 13.22 -20.20 -11.10
CA ARG A 182 11.95 -20.02 -10.40
C ARG A 182 11.72 -18.57 -9.93
N LEU A 183 12.78 -17.90 -9.46
CA LEU A 183 12.73 -16.47 -9.10
C LEU A 183 12.40 -15.59 -10.32
N LYS A 184 12.98 -15.87 -11.49
CA LYS A 184 12.69 -15.15 -12.75
C LYS A 184 11.29 -15.43 -13.26
N ASP A 185 10.86 -16.69 -13.24
CA ASP A 185 9.52 -17.09 -13.69
C ASP A 185 8.44 -16.48 -12.81
N ALA A 186 8.70 -16.33 -11.50
CA ALA A 186 7.85 -15.61 -10.57
C ALA A 186 7.92 -14.07 -10.70
N GLY A 187 8.80 -13.55 -11.57
CA GLY A 187 8.95 -12.11 -11.84
C GLY A 187 9.64 -11.31 -10.74
N VAL A 188 10.40 -11.95 -9.85
CA VAL A 188 11.12 -11.28 -8.74
C VAL A 188 12.19 -10.33 -9.27
N ASP A 189 12.80 -10.63 -10.41
CA ASP A 189 13.83 -9.83 -11.09
C ASP A 189 13.32 -8.45 -11.56
N ARG A 190 11.99 -8.29 -11.68
CA ARG A 190 11.34 -7.01 -11.95
C ARG A 190 11.44 -6.04 -10.78
N TYR A 191 11.49 -6.56 -9.55
CA TYR A 191 11.44 -5.78 -8.31
C TYR A 191 12.78 -5.76 -7.58
N CYS A 192 13.56 -6.83 -7.66
CA CYS A 192 14.83 -6.96 -6.95
C CYS A 192 15.97 -7.29 -7.93
N THR A 193 17.21 -7.10 -7.47
CA THR A 193 18.38 -7.65 -8.18
C THR A 193 18.58 -9.10 -7.74
N THR A 194 18.56 -10.04 -8.69
CA THR A 194 18.68 -11.48 -8.43
C THR A 194 20.04 -12.00 -8.88
N PHE A 195 20.77 -12.66 -7.98
CA PHE A 195 22.09 -13.26 -8.24
C PHE A 195 22.05 -14.79 -8.14
N LEU A 196 22.72 -15.45 -9.08
CA LEU A 196 23.14 -16.83 -8.97
C LEU A 196 24.63 -16.81 -8.65
N ILE A 197 25.02 -17.35 -7.50
CA ILE A 197 26.41 -17.32 -7.02
C ILE A 197 27.06 -18.70 -7.11
N SER A 198 28.36 -18.73 -7.39
CA SER A 198 29.13 -19.97 -7.50
C SER A 198 29.62 -20.49 -6.13
N GLU A 199 30.07 -21.74 -6.05
CA GLU A 199 30.52 -22.39 -4.78
C GLU A 199 31.69 -21.70 -4.06
N GLY A 200 32.37 -20.73 -4.67
CA GLY A 200 33.45 -19.95 -4.04
C GLY A 200 33.06 -18.53 -3.59
N GLU A 201 31.86 -18.06 -3.94
CA GLU A 201 31.40 -16.72 -3.59
C GLU A 201 30.72 -16.70 -2.21
N ARG A 202 31.09 -15.71 -1.39
CA ARG A 202 30.55 -15.57 -0.04
C ARG A 202 29.37 -14.61 -0.04
N LEU A 203 28.30 -14.98 0.66
CA LEU A 203 27.11 -14.13 0.84
C LEU A 203 27.44 -12.84 1.60
N ILE A 204 28.46 -12.88 2.48
CA ILE A 204 28.93 -11.71 3.23
C ILE A 204 29.38 -10.58 2.30
N ASP A 205 30.03 -10.89 1.18
CA ASP A 205 30.50 -9.88 0.22
C ASP A 205 29.32 -9.12 -0.41
N TYR A 206 28.17 -9.77 -0.56
CA TYR A 206 26.93 -9.12 -1.00
C TYR A 206 26.23 -8.38 0.14
N ALA A 207 26.29 -8.90 1.36
CA ALA A 207 25.74 -8.23 2.54
C ALA A 207 26.41 -6.87 2.80
N GLU A 208 27.67 -6.70 2.38
CA GLU A 208 28.37 -5.41 2.41
C GLU A 208 27.81 -4.40 1.37
N GLY A 209 27.39 -4.87 0.20
CA GLY A 209 26.92 -4.01 -0.90
C GLY A 209 25.44 -3.62 -0.86
N TYR A 210 24.63 -4.27 -0.02
CA TYR A 210 23.17 -4.10 0.00
C TYR A 210 22.65 -3.80 1.42
N ASP A 211 21.50 -3.14 1.51
CA ASP A 211 20.81 -2.87 2.77
C ASP A 211 20.12 -4.13 3.30
N LEU A 212 19.67 -5.03 2.41
CA LEU A 212 19.06 -6.31 2.75
C LEU A 212 19.41 -7.38 1.70
N VAL A 213 19.86 -8.53 2.16
CA VAL A 213 20.11 -9.71 1.33
C VAL A 213 19.16 -10.83 1.72
N ILE A 214 18.42 -11.35 0.75
CA ILE A 214 17.53 -12.50 0.92
C ILE A 214 18.15 -13.70 0.22
N TYR A 215 18.53 -14.73 0.98
CA TYR A 215 18.99 -15.99 0.41
C TYR A 215 17.83 -16.95 0.17
N VAL A 216 17.79 -17.55 -1.01
CA VAL A 216 16.81 -18.56 -1.43
C VAL A 216 17.55 -19.86 -1.73
N GLY A 217 17.32 -20.89 -0.93
CA GLY A 217 17.95 -22.19 -1.09
C GLY A 217 18.15 -22.89 0.26
N GLU A 218 18.80 -24.06 0.23
CA GLU A 218 19.22 -24.76 1.46
C GLU A 218 20.66 -24.42 1.85
N GLY A 219 21.00 -24.65 3.13
CA GLY A 219 22.39 -24.72 3.59
C GLY A 219 23.17 -23.39 3.58
N VAL A 220 22.75 -22.41 4.37
CA VAL A 220 23.56 -21.21 4.66
C VAL A 220 24.16 -21.33 6.04
N ASP A 221 25.49 -21.40 6.10
CA ASP A 221 26.29 -21.29 7.32
C ASP A 221 27.12 -20.00 7.28
N GLU A 222 26.49 -18.92 6.82
CA GLU A 222 27.06 -17.57 6.80
C GLU A 222 26.13 -16.64 7.60
N TYR A 223 26.71 -15.83 8.47
CA TYR A 223 25.97 -14.87 9.28
C TYR A 223 26.35 -13.44 8.87
N ALA A 224 25.33 -12.66 8.52
CA ALA A 224 25.42 -11.21 8.40
C ALA A 224 24.13 -10.60 8.96
N GLU A 225 24.21 -9.41 9.54
CA GLU A 225 23.08 -8.80 10.24
C GLU A 225 21.89 -8.52 9.33
N ASN A 226 22.16 -8.22 8.06
CA ASN A 226 21.18 -7.94 7.00
C ASN A 226 20.95 -9.13 6.05
N LEU A 227 21.34 -10.34 6.43
CA LEU A 227 21.07 -11.56 5.67
C LEU A 227 19.86 -12.29 6.25
N VAL A 228 18.89 -12.61 5.38
CA VAL A 228 17.72 -13.41 5.76
C VAL A 228 17.55 -14.59 4.81
N THR A 229 17.32 -15.76 5.36
CA THR A 229 16.99 -16.96 4.59
C THR A 229 15.49 -17.05 4.36
N ALA A 230 15.07 -17.15 3.10
CA ALA A 230 13.70 -17.45 2.73
C ALA A 230 13.32 -18.89 3.16
N PRO A 231 12.03 -19.19 3.40
CA PRO A 231 11.59 -20.55 3.67
C PRO A 231 11.92 -21.50 2.51
N ARG A 232 12.09 -22.79 2.81
CA ARG A 232 12.27 -23.83 1.78
C ARG A 232 11.19 -23.79 0.69
N LYS A 233 9.93 -23.58 1.09
CA LYS A 233 8.80 -23.34 0.18
C LYS A 233 8.43 -21.87 0.22
N TRP A 234 9.26 -21.04 -0.39
CA TRP A 234 9.02 -19.59 -0.47
C TRP A 234 7.90 -19.26 -1.47
N SER A 235 7.18 -18.17 -1.20
CA SER A 235 6.27 -17.49 -2.13
C SER A 235 6.79 -16.10 -2.52
N VAL A 236 6.21 -15.43 -3.51
CA VAL A 236 6.66 -14.09 -3.92
C VAL A 236 6.61 -13.10 -2.75
N GLU A 237 5.62 -13.23 -1.87
CA GLU A 237 5.46 -12.41 -0.66
C GLU A 237 6.58 -12.64 0.37
N ASP A 238 7.26 -13.79 0.33
CA ASP A 238 8.44 -14.03 1.16
C ASP A 238 9.65 -13.21 0.72
N VAL A 239 9.76 -12.88 -0.56
CA VAL A 239 10.94 -12.21 -1.12
C VAL A 239 10.66 -10.73 -1.39
N VAL A 240 9.44 -10.44 -1.83
CA VAL A 240 8.94 -9.13 -2.23
C VAL A 240 7.56 -8.90 -1.60
N PRO A 241 7.45 -8.80 -0.26
CA PRO A 241 6.17 -8.57 0.41
C PRO A 241 5.48 -7.28 -0.04
N GLU A 242 6.26 -6.29 -0.47
CA GLU A 242 5.79 -5.03 -1.04
C GLU A 242 4.89 -5.25 -2.26
N ALA A 243 5.07 -6.33 -3.02
CA ALA A 243 4.22 -6.62 -4.18
C ALA A 243 2.76 -6.90 -3.75
N ALA A 244 2.56 -7.64 -2.65
CA ALA A 244 1.23 -7.88 -2.10
C ALA A 244 0.69 -6.64 -1.38
N ILE A 245 1.52 -5.98 -0.57
CA ILE A 245 1.13 -4.78 0.19
C ILE A 245 0.71 -3.63 -0.74
N TRP A 246 1.33 -3.51 -1.91
CA TRP A 246 1.04 -2.41 -2.82
C TRP A 246 -0.41 -2.43 -3.35
N PHE A 247 -1.02 -3.61 -3.52
CA PHE A 247 -2.45 -3.70 -3.82
C PHE A 247 -3.29 -3.04 -2.72
N TYR A 248 -2.93 -3.30 -1.46
CA TYR A 248 -3.64 -2.77 -0.30
C TYR A 248 -3.38 -1.28 -0.10
N SER A 249 -2.13 -0.83 -0.23
CA SER A 249 -1.78 0.58 -0.07
C SER A 249 -2.37 1.46 -1.18
N ALA A 250 -2.39 0.97 -2.43
CA ALA A 250 -3.01 1.69 -3.56
C ALA A 250 -4.53 1.84 -3.43
N ASN A 251 -5.16 1.04 -2.58
CA ASN A 251 -6.60 1.01 -2.33
C ASN A 251 -6.93 1.28 -0.85
N TYR A 252 -6.00 1.85 -0.08
CA TYR A 252 -6.09 1.96 1.38
C TYR A 252 -7.39 2.60 1.86
N ASP A 253 -7.71 3.78 1.31
CA ASP A 253 -8.93 4.52 1.63
C ASP A 253 -10.21 3.77 1.27
N VAL A 254 -10.20 3.10 0.12
CA VAL A 254 -11.35 2.36 -0.40
C VAL A 254 -11.65 1.16 0.48
N ILE A 255 -10.62 0.39 0.86
CA ILE A 255 -10.78 -0.77 1.72
C ILE A 255 -11.27 -0.32 3.10
N ASN A 256 -10.66 0.72 3.68
CA ASN A 256 -11.12 1.28 4.95
C ASN A 256 -12.56 1.78 4.91
N ALA A 257 -12.99 2.38 3.79
CA ALA A 257 -14.38 2.80 3.59
C ALA A 257 -15.35 1.61 3.54
N VAL A 258 -14.97 0.49 2.91
CA VAL A 258 -15.79 -0.73 2.90
C VAL A 258 -15.83 -1.41 4.27
N CYS A 259 -14.72 -1.44 5.02
CA CYS A 259 -14.73 -1.89 6.41
C CYS A 259 -15.62 -0.97 7.28
N GLU A 260 -15.76 0.31 6.93
CA GLU A 260 -16.64 1.23 7.65
C GLU A 260 -18.09 0.95 7.30
N LEU A 261 -18.38 0.77 6.01
CA LEU A 261 -19.68 0.35 5.52
C LEU A 261 -20.15 -0.92 6.22
N SER A 262 -19.31 -1.96 6.31
CA SER A 262 -19.67 -3.22 6.99
C SER A 262 -19.96 -3.04 8.48
N SER A 263 -19.43 -2.00 9.11
CA SER A 263 -19.72 -1.69 10.52
C SER A 263 -21.00 -0.89 10.73
N VAL A 264 -21.42 -0.10 9.74
CA VAL A 264 -22.61 0.77 9.83
C VAL A 264 -23.84 0.17 9.14
N ILE A 265 -23.68 -0.82 8.26
CA ILE A 265 -24.79 -1.45 7.54
C ILE A 265 -25.77 -2.15 8.50
N SER A 266 -25.30 -2.62 9.66
CA SER A 266 -26.14 -3.23 10.71
C SER A 266 -27.04 -2.22 11.42
N LEU A 267 -26.90 -0.91 11.14
CA LEU A 267 -27.82 0.11 11.63
C LEU A 267 -29.10 0.18 10.78
N LEU A 268 -29.08 -0.40 9.58
CA LEU A 268 -30.23 -0.43 8.68
C LEU A 268 -31.11 -1.65 8.98
N PRO A 269 -32.43 -1.57 8.77
CA PRO A 269 -33.32 -2.73 8.81
C PRO A 269 -32.88 -3.82 7.83
N GLU A 270 -32.98 -5.08 8.25
CA GLU A 270 -32.67 -6.22 7.37
C GLU A 270 -33.72 -6.36 6.26
N VAL A 271 -33.23 -6.70 5.07
CA VAL A 271 -34.04 -6.87 3.86
C VAL A 271 -33.62 -8.14 3.13
N GLU A 272 -34.60 -8.99 2.82
CA GLU A 272 -34.37 -10.31 2.21
C GLU A 272 -33.62 -10.21 0.87
N SER A 273 -34.03 -9.29 -0.02
CA SER A 273 -33.37 -9.13 -1.33
C SER A 273 -31.90 -8.68 -1.25
N LEU A 274 -31.48 -8.08 -0.13
CA LEU A 274 -30.12 -7.58 0.09
C LEU A 274 -29.30 -8.47 1.02
N LYS A 275 -29.91 -9.49 1.63
CA LYS A 275 -29.27 -10.35 2.63
C LYS A 275 -27.95 -10.94 2.13
N ASP A 276 -27.95 -11.51 0.93
CA ASP A 276 -26.72 -12.07 0.33
C ASP A 276 -25.62 -11.02 0.11
N LEU A 277 -25.98 -9.76 -0.19
CA LEU A 277 -24.99 -8.69 -0.30
C LEU A 277 -24.42 -8.35 1.08
N VAL A 278 -25.28 -8.22 2.10
CA VAL A 278 -24.83 -7.92 3.46
C VAL A 278 -23.96 -9.04 4.03
N GLU A 279 -24.30 -10.30 3.77
CA GLU A 279 -23.50 -11.46 4.20
C GLU A 279 -22.10 -11.50 3.56
N LYS A 280 -21.97 -11.03 2.31
CA LYS A 280 -20.67 -10.89 1.63
C LYS A 280 -19.81 -9.76 2.19
N LEU A 281 -20.40 -8.80 2.88
CA LEU A 281 -19.67 -7.78 3.67
C LEU A 281 -19.29 -8.36 5.04
N ASP A 282 -18.61 -9.51 5.05
CA ASP A 282 -18.21 -10.23 6.26
C ASP A 282 -17.36 -9.36 7.19
N ARG A 283 -18.00 -8.90 8.26
CA ARG A 283 -17.41 -8.02 9.25
C ARG A 283 -16.17 -8.63 9.90
N ASN A 284 -16.15 -9.92 10.20
CA ASN A 284 -15.01 -10.53 10.90
C ASN A 284 -13.76 -10.51 10.01
N THR A 285 -13.93 -10.85 8.73
CA THR A 285 -12.84 -10.74 7.75
C THR A 285 -12.40 -9.28 7.59
N LEU A 286 -13.35 -8.35 7.40
CA LEU A 286 -13.04 -6.94 7.13
C LEU A 286 -12.41 -6.22 8.33
N ASP A 287 -12.77 -6.58 9.56
CA ASP A 287 -12.15 -6.06 10.77
C ASP A 287 -10.69 -6.57 10.90
N ARG A 288 -10.41 -7.83 10.56
CA ARG A 288 -9.03 -8.35 10.48
C ARG A 288 -8.21 -7.66 9.40
N VAL A 289 -8.80 -7.43 8.22
CA VAL A 289 -8.15 -6.68 7.13
C VAL A 289 -7.84 -5.25 7.58
N ARG A 290 -8.79 -4.57 8.25
CA ARG A 290 -8.57 -3.22 8.80
C ARG A 290 -7.43 -3.18 9.82
N GLU A 291 -7.36 -4.18 10.71
CA GLU A 291 -6.27 -4.29 11.68
C GLU A 291 -4.92 -4.41 10.96
N LEU A 292 -4.80 -5.32 9.98
CA LEU A 292 -3.58 -5.50 9.19
C LEU A 292 -3.23 -4.25 8.37
N LEU A 293 -4.24 -3.54 7.84
CA LEU A 293 -4.04 -2.26 7.17
C LEU A 293 -3.49 -1.19 8.11
N SER A 294 -3.82 -1.21 9.40
CA SER A 294 -3.28 -0.25 10.37
C SER A 294 -1.76 -0.41 10.57
N TYR A 295 -1.20 -1.56 10.20
CA TYR A 295 0.24 -1.81 10.27
C TYR A 295 1.03 -1.22 9.10
N ILE A 296 0.35 -0.73 8.06
CA ILE A 296 0.96 -0.13 6.88
C ILE A 296 0.41 1.26 6.60
N THR A 297 1.18 2.06 5.88
CA THR A 297 0.76 3.38 5.38
C THR A 297 0.19 3.26 3.97
N GLU A 298 -0.46 4.33 3.50
CA GLU A 298 -0.90 4.48 2.09
C GLU A 298 0.25 4.36 1.07
N LYS A 299 1.50 4.51 1.51
CA LYS A 299 2.70 4.33 0.66
C LYS A 299 3.20 2.88 0.65
N GLY A 300 2.61 1.99 1.44
CA GLY A 300 3.04 0.59 1.59
C GLY A 300 4.24 0.40 2.50
N GLU A 301 4.55 1.39 3.34
CA GLU A 301 5.58 1.30 4.38
C GLU A 301 4.97 0.88 5.71
N VAL A 302 5.76 0.34 6.64
CA VAL A 302 5.28 0.04 8.00
C VAL A 302 4.85 1.33 8.71
N ALA A 303 3.65 1.37 9.29
CA ALA A 303 3.16 2.54 10.02
C ALA A 303 3.98 2.82 11.29
N GLU A 304 4.05 4.08 11.71
CA GLU A 304 4.68 4.46 12.99
C GLU A 304 3.89 3.87 14.17
N GLY A 305 4.59 3.44 15.22
CA GLY A 305 4.02 2.80 16.42
C GLY A 305 3.86 1.29 16.32
N VAL A 306 3.95 0.70 15.12
CA VAL A 306 3.84 -0.76 14.91
C VAL A 306 5.07 -1.50 15.44
N ASN A 307 6.25 -0.90 15.27
CA ASN A 307 7.50 -1.47 15.73
C ASN A 307 8.41 -0.36 16.27
N GLN A 308 8.47 -0.25 17.61
CA GLN A 308 9.22 0.80 18.30
C GLN A 308 10.71 0.83 17.92
N GLU A 309 11.31 -0.33 17.70
CA GLU A 309 12.71 -0.43 17.26
C GLU A 309 12.91 0.10 15.84
N LEU A 310 12.00 -0.24 14.90
CA LEU A 310 12.04 0.32 13.55
C LEU A 310 11.90 1.83 13.57
N ASP A 311 11.00 2.36 14.40
CA ASP A 311 10.81 3.80 14.55
C ASP A 311 12.03 4.48 15.17
N ARG A 312 12.68 3.85 16.15
CA ARG A 312 13.99 4.29 16.70
C ARG A 312 15.03 4.46 15.61
N TYR A 313 15.23 3.46 14.74
CA TYR A 313 16.18 3.58 13.62
C TYR A 313 15.79 4.64 12.58
N ARG A 314 14.48 4.80 12.30
CA ARG A 314 13.98 5.85 11.39
C ARG A 314 14.26 7.24 11.93
N VAL A 315 14.15 7.45 13.24
CA VAL A 315 14.48 8.73 13.89
C VAL A 315 16.00 8.93 13.86
N ALA A 316 16.79 7.92 14.23
CA ALA A 316 18.25 7.99 14.21
C ALA A 316 18.79 8.35 12.81
N LEU A 317 18.28 7.74 11.75
CA LEU A 317 18.69 8.06 10.37
C LEU A 317 18.29 9.48 9.94
N ARG A 318 17.08 9.92 10.29
CA ARG A 318 16.62 11.28 9.98
C ARG A 318 17.45 12.34 10.71
N GLY A 319 17.81 12.06 11.97
CA GLY A 319 18.56 12.96 12.85
C GLY A 319 20.09 12.85 12.75
N LEU A 320 20.64 11.88 12.00
CA LEU A 320 22.09 11.59 12.01
C LEU A 320 22.95 12.83 11.70
N ASN A 321 22.65 13.52 10.59
CA ASN A 321 23.44 14.68 10.17
C ASN A 321 23.31 15.87 11.15
N GLU A 322 22.13 16.04 11.75
CA GLU A 322 21.88 17.07 12.75
C GLU A 322 22.65 16.76 14.04
N ALA A 323 22.59 15.51 14.51
CA ALA A 323 23.34 15.03 15.67
C ALA A 323 24.85 15.20 15.49
N VAL A 324 25.39 14.91 14.29
CA VAL A 324 26.80 15.15 13.98
C VAL A 324 27.15 16.63 14.14
N ALA A 325 26.38 17.51 13.49
CA ALA A 325 26.64 18.95 13.53
C ALA A 325 26.52 19.53 14.96
N GLU A 326 25.50 19.11 15.71
CA GLU A 326 25.28 19.56 17.09
C GLU A 326 26.38 19.11 18.04
N VAL A 327 26.81 17.84 17.95
CA VAL A 327 27.84 17.30 18.84
C VAL A 327 29.22 17.85 18.48
N GLU A 328 29.54 18.01 17.19
CA GLU A 328 30.78 18.67 16.75
C GLU A 328 30.83 20.14 17.22
N ALA A 329 29.74 20.88 17.11
CA ALA A 329 29.68 22.25 17.62
C ALA A 329 29.87 22.29 19.15
N TRP A 330 29.18 21.39 19.87
CA TRP A 330 29.25 21.31 21.31
C TRP A 330 30.65 20.93 21.83
N VAL A 331 31.29 19.89 21.26
CA VAL A 331 32.60 19.43 21.73
C VAL A 331 33.66 20.50 21.53
N ASN A 332 33.61 21.23 20.41
CA ASN A 332 34.57 22.30 20.12
C ASN A 332 34.39 23.51 21.04
N GLU A 333 33.15 23.88 21.36
CA GLU A 333 32.87 24.97 22.30
C GLU A 333 33.26 24.58 23.72
N GLU A 334 32.94 23.36 24.15
CA GLU A 334 33.26 22.86 25.49
C GLU A 334 34.78 22.74 25.71
N ILE A 335 35.53 22.24 24.73
CA ILE A 335 37.00 22.21 24.81
C ILE A 335 37.56 23.63 24.90
N ARG A 336 37.08 24.57 24.06
CA ARG A 336 37.51 25.97 24.11
C ARG A 336 37.22 26.61 25.47
N GLY A 337 36.03 26.36 26.04
CA GLY A 337 35.64 26.82 27.37
C GLY A 337 36.55 26.29 28.47
N ARG A 338 36.72 24.96 28.56
CA ARG A 338 37.55 24.32 29.60
C ARG A 338 39.03 24.71 29.50
N LEU A 339 39.56 24.88 28.28
CA LEU A 339 40.93 25.35 28.06
C LEU A 339 41.14 26.83 28.38
N ALA A 340 40.09 27.66 28.29
CA ALA A 340 40.15 29.07 28.68
C ALA A 340 40.06 29.27 30.21
N GLU A 341 39.37 28.38 30.92
CA GLU A 341 39.15 28.44 32.37
C GLU A 341 40.28 27.82 33.20
N SER A 342 41.01 26.85 32.64
CA SER A 342 42.18 26.24 33.30
C SER A 342 43.30 27.29 33.49
N GLU A 343 43.90 27.33 34.69
CA GLU A 343 44.65 28.45 35.32
C GLU A 343 45.89 29.03 34.59
N ALA A 344 46.09 28.78 33.30
CA ALA A 344 47.18 29.30 32.48
C ALA A 344 46.69 30.22 31.35
N ARG A 345 46.10 31.38 31.70
CA ARG A 345 45.57 32.38 30.75
C ARG A 345 46.54 32.82 29.63
N LEU A 346 47.85 32.63 29.78
CA LEU A 346 48.87 32.94 28.76
C LEU A 346 49.31 31.73 27.91
N ARG A 347 48.95 30.50 28.30
CA ARG A 347 49.27 29.26 27.55
C ARG A 347 48.05 28.69 26.81
N GLY A 348 46.83 28.89 27.32
CA GLY A 348 45.60 28.35 26.72
C GLY A 348 45.35 28.81 25.28
N GLU A 349 45.39 30.12 25.00
CA GLU A 349 45.24 30.64 23.63
C GLU A 349 46.38 30.20 22.69
N GLN A 350 47.61 30.07 23.20
CA GLN A 350 48.74 29.55 22.42
C GLN A 350 48.55 28.07 22.07
N ILE A 351 48.04 27.27 23.00
CA ILE A 351 47.74 25.85 22.79
C ILE A 351 46.63 25.66 21.76
N ILE A 352 45.57 26.47 21.82
CA ILE A 352 44.49 26.45 20.82
C ILE A 352 45.05 26.73 19.42
N ARG A 353 45.87 27.78 19.26
CA ARG A 353 46.52 28.09 17.97
C ARG A 353 47.43 26.97 17.48
N ILE A 354 48.21 26.35 18.37
CA ILE A 354 49.07 25.21 18.01
C ILE A 354 48.22 24.04 17.51
N LEU A 355 47.09 23.75 18.15
CA LEU A 355 46.17 22.68 17.74
C LEU A 355 45.46 23.00 16.40
N GLU A 356 45.10 24.25 16.16
CA GLU A 356 44.50 24.73 14.90
C GLU A 356 45.50 24.74 13.73
N GLU A 357 46.76 25.10 13.98
CA GLU A 357 47.84 25.03 12.98
C GLU A 357 48.25 23.59 12.67
N ALA A 358 48.22 22.72 13.68
CA ALA A 358 48.51 21.29 13.54
C ALA A 358 47.46 20.54 12.71
N SER A 359 46.19 20.90 12.83
CA SER A 359 45.12 20.30 12.01
C SER A 359 45.14 20.79 10.55
N SER A 360 45.71 21.98 10.31
CA SER A 360 45.75 22.64 9.01
C SER A 360 47.01 22.34 8.18
N SER A 361 48.09 21.91 8.81
CA SER A 361 49.37 21.62 8.16
C SER A 361 49.71 20.13 8.29
N ALA A 362 50.43 19.54 7.32
CA ALA A 362 50.94 18.16 7.39
C ALA A 362 52.06 17.99 8.44
N PHE A 363 51.95 18.68 9.57
CA PHE A 363 52.78 18.51 10.74
C PHE A 363 52.45 17.14 11.32
N GLU A 364 53.46 16.29 11.51
CA GLU A 364 53.29 14.93 12.02
C GLU A 364 52.53 14.96 13.36
N ALA A 365 51.24 14.63 13.33
CA ALA A 365 50.33 14.69 14.48
C ALA A 365 50.84 13.84 15.66
N GLY A 366 51.59 12.77 15.37
CA GLY A 366 52.29 11.94 16.35
C GLY A 366 53.36 12.67 17.19
N ARG A 367 53.83 13.87 16.79
CA ARG A 367 54.74 14.68 17.60
C ARG A 367 54.04 15.60 18.59
N LEU A 368 52.76 15.94 18.45
CA LEU A 368 52.08 16.90 19.35
C LEU A 368 51.79 16.32 20.73
N ARG A 369 51.55 15.01 20.81
CA ARG A 369 51.24 14.29 22.05
C ARG A 369 52.33 14.44 23.11
N SER A 370 53.58 14.68 22.70
CA SER A 370 54.74 14.88 23.59
C SER A 370 55.02 16.35 23.95
N TYR A 371 54.35 17.33 23.31
CA TYR A 371 54.49 18.77 23.63
C TYR A 371 53.29 19.35 24.40
N LEU A 372 52.15 18.63 24.43
CA LEU A 372 50.98 19.06 25.20
C LEU A 372 51.12 18.66 26.68
N PRO A 373 50.77 19.55 27.62
CA PRO A 373 50.64 19.18 29.03
C PRO A 373 49.63 18.02 29.19
N PRO A 374 49.88 17.05 30.09
CA PRO A 374 48.95 15.95 30.36
C PRO A 374 47.53 16.44 30.65
N GLU A 375 47.40 17.58 31.34
CA GLU A 375 46.12 18.18 31.72
C GLU A 375 45.28 18.60 30.51
N VAL A 376 45.92 19.01 29.40
CA VAL A 376 45.22 19.39 28.16
C VAL A 376 44.69 18.15 27.44
N ASN A 377 45.47 17.08 27.40
CA ASN A 377 45.03 15.80 26.84
C ASN A 377 43.84 15.26 27.64
N ASP A 378 43.91 15.30 28.97
CA ASP A 378 42.83 14.83 29.85
C ASP A 378 41.53 15.63 29.62
N VAL A 379 41.62 16.96 29.45
CA VAL A 379 40.46 17.80 29.11
C VAL A 379 39.87 17.42 27.74
N ILE A 380 40.70 17.24 26.71
CA ILE A 380 40.22 16.87 25.37
C ILE A 380 39.58 15.48 25.37
N PHE A 381 40.25 14.45 25.90
CA PHE A 381 39.74 13.08 25.90
C PHE A 381 38.52 12.90 26.81
N SER A 382 38.46 13.57 27.97
CA SER A 382 37.26 13.54 28.82
C SER A 382 36.06 14.19 28.11
N THR A 383 36.27 15.32 27.41
CA THR A 383 35.21 15.99 26.66
C THR A 383 34.78 15.19 25.43
N ILE A 384 35.70 14.51 24.75
CA ILE A 384 35.39 13.56 23.67
C ILE A 384 34.54 12.39 24.19
N ASN A 385 34.89 11.80 25.34
CA ASN A 385 34.08 10.73 25.95
C ASN A 385 32.66 11.22 26.33
N GLU A 386 32.53 12.48 26.76
CA GLU A 386 31.21 13.10 26.98
C GLU A 386 30.46 13.33 25.66
N ALA A 387 31.16 13.74 24.60
CA ALA A 387 30.60 13.93 23.26
C ALA A 387 30.09 12.62 22.66
N GLU A 388 30.83 11.52 22.83
CA GLU A 388 30.41 10.17 22.43
C GLU A 388 29.12 9.76 23.13
N LYS A 389 29.04 9.95 24.46
CA LYS A 389 27.82 9.67 25.23
C LYS A 389 26.65 10.52 24.76
N LYS A 390 26.89 11.80 24.48
CA LYS A 390 25.86 12.73 24.00
C LYS A 390 25.37 12.33 22.61
N PHE A 391 26.28 11.99 21.69
CA PHE A 391 25.95 11.51 20.35
C PHE A 391 25.15 10.22 20.40
N TYR A 392 25.61 9.25 21.18
CA TYR A 392 24.92 7.99 21.42
C TYR A 392 23.49 8.18 21.95
N GLN A 393 23.31 9.07 22.93
CA GLN A 393 21.99 9.40 23.49
C GLN A 393 21.10 10.14 22.48
N SER A 394 21.67 11.06 21.69
CA SER A 394 20.93 11.82 20.68
C SER A 394 20.34 10.92 19.59
N LEU A 395 21.04 9.86 19.21
CA LEU A 395 20.57 8.86 18.24
C LEU A 395 19.73 7.75 18.86
N GLY A 396 19.56 7.73 20.18
CA GLY A 396 18.81 6.69 20.89
C GLY A 396 19.39 5.29 20.68
N LEU A 397 20.71 5.16 20.56
CA LEU A 397 21.37 3.87 20.42
C LEU A 397 21.32 3.09 21.76
N SER A 398 21.44 1.77 21.67
CA SER A 398 21.43 0.81 22.78
C SER A 398 22.83 0.32 23.12
N GLU A 399 23.03 -0.24 24.32
CA GLU A 399 24.39 -0.48 24.84
C GLU A 399 25.21 -1.44 23.97
N LYS A 400 24.53 -2.33 23.24
CA LYS A 400 25.16 -3.27 22.30
C LYS A 400 25.63 -2.59 21.01
N GLU A 401 25.10 -1.40 20.72
CA GLU A 401 25.38 -0.61 19.51
C GLU A 401 26.53 0.40 19.74
N VAL A 402 27.03 0.51 20.98
CA VAL A 402 28.17 1.37 21.37
C VAL A 402 29.45 1.04 20.59
N LEU A 403 29.63 -0.22 20.16
CA LEU A 403 30.78 -0.66 19.36
C LEU A 403 30.93 0.14 18.05
N TRP A 404 29.84 0.71 17.52
CA TRP A 404 29.88 1.54 16.31
C TRP A 404 30.44 2.95 16.55
N LEU A 405 30.61 3.35 17.81
CA LEU A 405 31.23 4.62 18.20
C LEU A 405 32.76 4.55 18.21
N GLU A 406 33.35 3.35 18.15
CA GLU A 406 34.81 3.20 18.16
C GLU A 406 35.46 3.88 16.94
N GLY A 407 36.37 4.83 17.21
CA GLY A 407 37.05 5.61 16.18
C GLY A 407 36.18 6.66 15.51
N LEU A 408 35.01 6.98 16.07
CA LEU A 408 34.16 8.08 15.61
C LEU A 408 34.85 9.43 15.80
N PHE A 409 35.49 9.62 16.94
CA PHE A 409 36.35 10.75 17.22
C PHE A 409 37.83 10.41 16.97
N PRO A 410 38.67 11.40 16.66
CA PRO A 410 40.10 11.17 16.48
C PRO A 410 40.77 10.75 17.80
N ASP A 411 41.65 9.75 17.74
CA ASP A 411 42.48 9.30 18.87
C ASP A 411 43.61 10.28 19.22
N GLU A 412 43.79 11.32 18.39
CA GLU A 412 44.80 12.35 18.54
C GLU A 412 44.14 13.70 18.90
N PRO A 413 44.75 14.47 19.82
CA PRO A 413 44.22 15.77 20.22
C PRO A 413 44.33 16.76 19.05
N ALA A 414 43.19 17.17 18.49
CA ALA A 414 43.10 18.12 17.39
C ALA A 414 42.00 19.15 17.64
N LEU A 415 42.20 20.39 17.16
CA LEU A 415 41.15 21.40 17.10
C LEU A 415 41.06 21.98 15.67
N PRO A 416 39.86 22.13 15.10
CA PRO A 416 38.59 21.64 15.63
C PRO A 416 38.52 20.10 15.64
N VAL A 417 37.83 19.54 16.64
CA VAL A 417 37.46 18.13 16.67
C VAL A 417 36.32 17.92 15.68
N SER A 418 36.53 17.05 14.71
CA SER A 418 35.51 16.59 13.75
C SER A 418 35.39 15.08 13.83
N MET A 419 34.17 14.57 13.70
CA MET A 419 33.90 13.14 13.61
C MET A 419 34.46 12.59 12.29
N ASN A 420 34.88 11.34 12.30
CA ASN A 420 35.41 10.66 11.12
C ASN A 420 34.29 10.40 10.10
N PRO A 421 34.30 11.02 8.91
CA PRO A 421 33.21 10.91 7.94
C PRO A 421 33.03 9.47 7.41
N ARG A 422 34.11 8.67 7.41
CA ARG A 422 34.04 7.24 7.04
C ARG A 422 33.24 6.44 8.08
N LYS A 423 33.50 6.67 9.36
CA LYS A 423 32.76 6.03 10.45
C LYS A 423 31.30 6.45 10.50
N ILE A 424 31.01 7.72 10.21
CA ILE A 424 29.61 8.17 10.05
C ILE A 424 28.92 7.45 8.90
N SER A 425 29.60 7.28 7.75
CA SER A 425 29.04 6.54 6.61
C SER A 425 28.82 5.05 6.93
N GLU A 426 29.74 4.43 7.69
CA GLU A 426 29.59 3.06 8.19
C GLU A 426 28.37 2.94 9.12
N LEU A 427 28.22 3.87 10.07
CA LEU A 427 27.08 3.94 10.97
C LEU A 427 25.76 4.15 10.22
N GLU A 428 25.73 5.06 9.25
CA GLU A 428 24.55 5.29 8.41
C GLU A 428 24.15 4.02 7.64
N THR A 429 25.13 3.34 7.04
CA THR A 429 24.91 2.09 6.32
C THR A 429 24.36 1.00 7.25
N TRP A 430 24.93 0.88 8.44
CA TRP A 430 24.46 -0.06 9.45
C TRP A 430 23.03 0.25 9.90
N LEU A 431 22.70 1.52 10.20
CA LEU A 431 21.35 1.95 10.56
C LEU A 431 20.34 1.64 9.45
N ARG A 432 20.69 1.90 8.17
CA ARG A 432 19.85 1.56 7.01
C ARG A 432 19.60 0.07 6.90
N ARG A 433 20.60 -0.77 7.13
CA ARG A 433 20.47 -2.24 7.18
C ARG A 433 19.50 -2.68 8.27
N GLN A 434 19.64 -2.14 9.48
CA GLN A 434 18.75 -2.46 10.61
C GLN A 434 17.30 -2.03 10.35
N GLN A 435 17.10 -0.87 9.71
CA GLN A 435 15.79 -0.41 9.26
C GLN A 435 15.21 -1.32 8.18
N ALA A 436 15.97 -1.61 7.13
CA ALA A 436 15.53 -2.43 6.00
C ALA A 436 15.12 -3.84 6.43
N LEU A 437 15.94 -4.47 7.28
CA LEU A 437 15.67 -5.79 7.84
C LEU A 437 14.36 -5.83 8.64
N ARG A 438 14.18 -4.89 9.58
CA ARG A 438 12.99 -4.85 10.44
C ARG A 438 11.74 -4.52 9.64
N SER A 439 11.82 -3.54 8.73
CA SER A 439 10.73 -3.21 7.83
C SER A 439 10.31 -4.43 7.01
N TYR A 440 11.26 -5.13 6.40
CA TYR A 440 10.99 -6.33 5.63
C TYR A 440 10.30 -7.43 6.48
N ARG A 441 10.76 -7.67 7.72
CA ARG A 441 10.14 -8.69 8.59
C ARG A 441 8.66 -8.39 8.87
N VAL A 442 8.34 -7.16 9.27
CA VAL A 442 6.95 -6.75 9.52
C VAL A 442 6.12 -6.82 8.24
N LEU A 443 6.61 -6.26 7.14
CA LEU A 443 5.91 -6.29 5.86
C LEU A 443 5.68 -7.71 5.37
N ARG A 444 6.62 -8.63 5.59
CA ARG A 444 6.49 -10.04 5.23
C ARG A 444 5.38 -10.75 6.00
N GLU A 445 5.27 -10.52 7.30
CA GLU A 445 4.19 -11.08 8.11
C GLU A 445 2.83 -10.54 7.65
N VAL A 446 2.73 -9.22 7.50
CA VAL A 446 1.49 -8.55 7.04
C VAL A 446 1.10 -9.01 5.64
N ALA A 447 2.05 -9.08 4.69
CA ALA A 447 1.81 -9.51 3.33
C ALA A 447 1.32 -10.96 3.24
N ARG A 448 1.86 -11.86 4.05
CA ARG A 448 1.44 -13.27 4.11
C ARG A 448 0.00 -13.43 4.56
N GLU A 449 -0.43 -12.64 5.55
CA GLU A 449 -1.82 -12.67 5.99
C GLU A 449 -2.75 -12.01 4.98
N LEU A 450 -2.38 -10.81 4.52
CA LEU A 450 -3.17 -10.04 3.56
C LEU A 450 -3.35 -10.75 2.21
N SER A 451 -2.36 -11.53 1.74
CA SER A 451 -2.50 -12.28 0.48
C SER A 451 -3.69 -13.25 0.51
N GLY A 452 -3.99 -13.84 1.68
CA GLY A 452 -5.14 -14.72 1.90
C GLY A 452 -6.50 -14.02 1.83
N TYR A 453 -6.55 -12.69 1.96
CA TYR A 453 -7.80 -11.92 1.99
C TYR A 453 -8.14 -11.23 0.67
N ARG A 454 -7.25 -11.23 -0.32
CA ARG A 454 -7.39 -10.44 -1.55
C ARG A 454 -8.74 -10.64 -2.24
N ARG A 455 -9.11 -11.90 -2.51
CA ARG A 455 -10.38 -12.24 -3.18
C ARG A 455 -11.60 -11.78 -2.39
N LYS A 456 -11.56 -11.90 -1.06
CA LYS A 456 -12.66 -11.47 -0.17
C LYS A 456 -12.80 -9.95 -0.17
N VAL A 457 -11.69 -9.22 -0.20
CA VAL A 457 -11.69 -7.76 -0.30
C VAL A 457 -12.22 -7.29 -1.65
N GLU A 458 -11.81 -7.94 -2.73
CA GLU A 458 -12.35 -7.71 -4.08
C GLU A 458 -13.88 -7.91 -4.09
N GLU A 459 -14.37 -9.04 -3.58
CA GLU A 459 -15.81 -9.33 -3.49
C GLU A 459 -16.55 -8.32 -2.61
N ALA A 460 -16.00 -7.95 -1.45
CA ALA A 460 -16.60 -6.97 -0.55
C ALA A 460 -16.73 -5.58 -1.20
N ILE A 461 -15.73 -5.15 -1.98
CA ILE A 461 -15.78 -3.86 -2.68
C ILE A 461 -16.82 -3.88 -3.79
N TYR A 462 -16.89 -4.94 -4.60
CA TYR A 462 -17.96 -5.07 -5.60
C TYR A 462 -19.34 -5.09 -4.94
N THR A 463 -19.46 -5.78 -3.82
CA THR A 463 -20.70 -5.85 -3.03
C THR A 463 -21.09 -4.46 -2.49
N ALA A 464 -20.14 -3.67 -2.00
CA ALA A 464 -20.39 -2.30 -1.56
C ALA A 464 -20.83 -1.37 -2.70
N LEU A 465 -20.23 -1.54 -3.90
CA LEU A 465 -20.61 -0.80 -5.10
C LEU A 465 -22.03 -1.17 -5.58
N GLU A 466 -22.39 -2.46 -5.53
CA GLU A 466 -23.77 -2.93 -5.80
C GLU A 466 -24.75 -2.47 -4.71
N PHE A 467 -24.35 -2.43 -3.45
CA PHE A 467 -25.20 -1.95 -2.38
C PHE A 467 -25.60 -0.48 -2.57
N ASP A 468 -24.68 0.39 -3.02
CA ASP A 468 -24.96 1.80 -3.35
C ASP A 468 -26.07 1.96 -4.39
N LEU A 469 -26.20 1.02 -5.35
CA LEU A 469 -27.30 1.02 -6.33
C LEU A 469 -28.67 0.93 -5.63
N TYR A 470 -28.85 -0.05 -4.75
CA TYR A 470 -30.11 -0.25 -4.03
C TYR A 470 -30.35 0.88 -3.02
N PHE A 471 -29.30 1.29 -2.31
CA PHE A 471 -29.36 2.37 -1.34
C PHE A 471 -29.80 3.69 -1.98
N ALA A 472 -29.24 4.02 -3.16
CA ALA A 472 -29.61 5.20 -3.93
C ALA A 472 -31.08 5.18 -4.38
N VAL A 473 -31.57 4.04 -4.88
CA VAL A 473 -32.98 3.89 -5.26
C VAL A 473 -33.90 4.04 -4.05
N GLY A 474 -33.52 3.46 -2.91
CA GLY A 474 -34.28 3.60 -1.66
C GLY A 474 -34.37 5.05 -1.19
N CYS A 475 -33.26 5.79 -1.22
CA CYS A 475 -33.22 7.21 -0.84
C CYS A 475 -34.05 8.07 -1.79
N PHE A 476 -33.90 7.87 -3.11
CA PHE A 476 -34.72 8.54 -4.11
C PHE A 476 -36.22 8.26 -3.89
N ALA A 477 -36.58 7.00 -3.66
CA ALA A 477 -37.98 6.61 -3.50
C ALA A 477 -38.60 7.15 -2.20
N ARG A 478 -37.81 7.28 -1.13
CA ARG A 478 -38.24 7.94 0.12
C ARG A 478 -38.44 9.44 -0.11
N ASP A 479 -37.44 10.13 -0.67
CA ASP A 479 -37.45 11.59 -0.81
C ASP A 479 -38.54 12.10 -1.75
N TYR A 480 -38.91 11.31 -2.77
CA TYR A 480 -40.01 11.61 -3.70
C TYR A 480 -41.36 10.98 -3.27
N GLU A 481 -41.44 10.37 -2.08
CA GLU A 481 -42.65 9.75 -1.53
C GLU A 481 -43.32 8.75 -2.50
N LEU A 482 -42.52 7.94 -3.19
CA LEU A 482 -43.00 7.05 -4.25
C LEU A 482 -43.81 5.88 -3.67
N ASN A 483 -44.86 5.48 -4.41
CA ASN A 483 -45.69 4.34 -4.06
C ASN A 483 -45.41 3.17 -5.00
N THR A 484 -45.27 1.96 -4.45
CA THR A 484 -45.09 0.75 -5.25
C THR A 484 -46.36 0.48 -6.07
N PRO A 485 -46.28 0.48 -7.42
CA PRO A 485 -47.44 0.20 -8.27
C PRO A 485 -47.88 -1.27 -8.14
N ARG A 486 -49.19 -1.51 -8.19
CA ARG A 486 -49.73 -2.86 -8.39
C ARG A 486 -49.76 -3.14 -9.89
N ILE A 487 -48.94 -4.11 -10.31
CA ILE A 487 -48.99 -4.63 -11.69
C ILE A 487 -50.08 -5.71 -11.71
N VAL A 488 -51.13 -5.46 -12.49
CA VAL A 488 -52.30 -6.35 -12.65
C VAL A 488 -52.16 -7.12 -13.95
#